data_AF-A0A960IJM7-F1
#
_entry.id   AF-A0A960IJM7-F1
#
_cell.length_a   1.000
_cell.length_b   1.000
_cell.length_c   1.000
_cell.angle_alpha   90.00
_cell.angle_beta   90.00
_cell.angle_gamma   90.00
#
_symmetry.space_group_name_H-M   'P 1'
#
loop_
_entity.id
_entity.type
_entity.pdbx_description
1 polymer ?
#
loop_
_entity_poly.entity_id
_entity_poly.type
_entity_poly.pdbx_seq_one_letter_code
_entity_poly.pdbx_strand_id
1 'polypeptide(L)'
;MAAPAHRYLVERTFPAGALDGLDAAAKEQVNAHNAGFGVRWVTSYANADLTKTWCIYEGPSVEAVIAAAAANGIPADVVTEVPVDLLP
;
A
#
# COMPACT_ATOMS: atom_id res chain seq x y z
N MET A 1 -17.05 6.95 15.45
CA MET A 1 -17.21 6.84 13.99
C MET A 1 -15.83 6.60 13.40
N ALA A 2 -15.66 5.58 12.56
CA ALA A 2 -14.44 5.48 11.76
C ALA A 2 -14.36 6.74 10.88
N ALA A 3 -13.19 7.38 10.81
CA ALA A 3 -12.97 8.50 9.91
C ALA A 3 -13.33 8.08 8.47
N PRO A 4 -13.82 8.99 7.60
CA PRO A 4 -14.00 8.66 6.20
C PRO A 4 -12.66 8.15 5.66
N ALA A 5 -12.65 6.91 5.20
CA ALA A 5 -11.44 6.27 4.71
C ALA A 5 -11.18 6.78 3.30
N HIS A 6 -10.19 7.64 3.16
CA HIS A 6 -9.69 8.06 1.85
C HIS A 6 -9.00 6.89 1.19
N ARG A 7 -9.11 6.77 -0.13
CA ARG A 7 -8.51 5.69 -0.91
C ARG A 7 -7.34 6.22 -1.71
N TYR A 8 -6.24 5.48 -1.70
CA TYR A 8 -5.00 5.85 -2.35
C TYR A 8 -4.49 4.72 -3.23
N LEU A 9 -4.12 5.05 -4.46
CA LEU A 9 -3.30 4.21 -5.32
C LEU A 9 -1.84 4.53 -5.03
N VAL A 10 -1.08 3.53 -4.62
CA VAL A 10 0.36 3.64 -4.35
C VAL A 10 1.13 2.84 -5.38
N GLU A 11 1.99 3.51 -6.13
CA GLU A 11 2.94 2.89 -7.04
C GLU A 11 4.27 2.67 -6.33
N ARG A 12 4.90 1.51 -6.59
CA ARG A 12 6.19 1.15 -5.99
C ARG A 12 7.07 0.44 -7.00
N THR A 13 8.36 0.73 -6.93
CA THR A 13 9.41 0.10 -7.73
C THR A 13 10.30 -0.71 -6.81
N PHE A 14 10.52 -1.97 -7.16
CA PHE A 14 11.30 -2.94 -6.41
C PHE A 14 12.43 -3.47 -7.28
N PRO A 15 13.63 -3.72 -6.71
CA PRO A 15 14.64 -4.54 -7.36
C PRO A 15 14.09 -5.94 -7.66
N ALA A 16 14.62 -6.59 -8.70
CA ALA A 16 14.25 -7.97 -9.02
C ALA A 16 14.47 -8.90 -7.82
N GLY A 17 13.49 -9.76 -7.53
CA GLY A 17 13.51 -10.71 -6.40
C GLY A 17 13.13 -10.12 -5.04
N ALA A 18 12.92 -8.81 -4.92
CA ALA A 18 12.58 -8.20 -3.62
C ALA A 18 11.19 -8.60 -3.10
N LEU A 19 10.29 -9.09 -3.97
CA LEU A 19 8.95 -9.57 -3.60
C LEU A 19 8.90 -11.08 -3.32
N ASP A 20 9.97 -11.84 -3.56
CA ASP A 20 9.98 -13.31 -3.42
C ASP A 20 9.71 -13.77 -1.98
N GLY A 21 10.02 -12.92 -0.99
CA GLY A 21 9.78 -13.16 0.43
C GLY A 21 8.43 -12.66 0.95
N LEU A 22 7.53 -12.15 0.10
CA LEU A 22 6.23 -11.62 0.53
C LEU A 22 5.22 -12.75 0.80
N ASP A 23 5.47 -13.51 1.86
CA ASP A 23 4.62 -14.59 2.34
C ASP A 23 3.49 -14.09 3.27
N ALA A 24 2.73 -15.01 3.88
CA ALA A 24 1.63 -14.65 4.77
C ALA A 24 2.09 -13.90 6.04
N ALA A 25 3.22 -14.30 6.63
CA ALA A 25 3.75 -13.68 7.84
C ALA A 25 4.28 -12.27 7.56
N ALA A 26 4.98 -12.09 6.44
CA ALA A 26 5.42 -10.78 5.97
C ALA A 26 4.23 -9.83 5.73
N LYS A 27 3.15 -10.33 5.08
CA LYS A 27 1.92 -9.55 4.87
C LYS A 27 1.24 -9.17 6.17
N GLU A 28 1.21 -10.07 7.16
CA GLU A 28 0.65 -9.78 8.48
C GLU A 28 1.44 -8.69 9.20
N GLN A 29 2.77 -8.77 9.18
CA GLN A 29 3.63 -7.72 9.75
C GLN A 29 3.41 -6.36 9.09
N VAL A 30 3.33 -6.34 7.75
CA VAL A 30 3.03 -5.11 7.01
C VAL A 30 1.69 -4.51 7.44
N ASN A 31 0.66 -5.35 7.55
CA ASN A 31 -0.67 -4.91 7.98
C ASN A 31 -0.69 -4.41 9.43
N ALA A 32 0.05 -5.06 10.33
CA ALA A 32 0.17 -4.63 11.72
C ALA A 32 0.80 -3.24 11.84
N HIS A 33 1.87 -2.97 11.09
CA HIS A 33 2.47 -1.64 11.03
C HIS A 33 1.51 -0.61 10.44
N ASN A 34 0.84 -0.94 9.33
CA ASN A 34 -0.14 -0.03 8.70
C ASN A 34 -1.27 0.36 9.66
N ALA A 35 -1.77 -0.59 10.43
CA ALA A 35 -2.84 -0.35 11.41
C ALA A 35 -2.44 0.71 12.47
N GLY A 36 -1.15 0.79 12.83
CA GLY A 36 -0.62 1.83 13.72
C GLY A 36 -0.79 3.26 13.18
N PHE A 37 -0.95 3.43 11.87
CA PHE A 37 -1.19 4.71 11.20
C PHE A 37 -2.65 4.90 10.75
N GLY A 38 -3.55 3.98 11.13
CA GLY A 38 -4.91 3.95 10.62
C GLY A 38 -4.98 3.62 9.12
N VAL A 39 -3.93 3.01 8.58
CA VAL A 39 -3.82 2.64 7.17
C VAL A 39 -4.18 1.17 7.01
N ARG A 40 -4.91 0.86 5.94
CA ARG A 40 -5.33 -0.50 5.59
C ARG A 40 -4.93 -0.81 4.17
N TRP A 41 -4.25 -1.93 3.96
CA TRP A 41 -3.99 -2.45 2.63
C TRP A 41 -5.24 -3.17 2.11
N VAL A 42 -5.74 -2.76 0.94
CA VAL A 42 -6.96 -3.32 0.32
C VAL A 42 -6.60 -4.41 -0.67
N THR A 43 -5.75 -4.09 -1.65
CA THR A 43 -5.30 -5.04 -2.67
C THR A 43 -4.00 -4.55 -3.32
N SER A 44 -3.29 -5.46 -3.99
CA SER A 44 -2.12 -5.13 -4.79
C SER A 44 -2.12 -5.88 -6.11
N TYR A 45 -1.58 -5.21 -7.11
CA TYR A 45 -1.26 -5.73 -8.42
C TYR A 45 0.24 -5.57 -8.64
N ALA A 46 0.83 -6.49 -9.40
CA ALA A 46 2.23 -6.42 -9.80
C ALA A 46 2.32 -6.57 -11.33
N ASN A 47 3.36 -6.00 -11.93
CA ASN A 47 3.73 -6.34 -13.30
C ASN A 47 4.24 -7.79 -13.38
N ALA A 48 4.39 -8.32 -14.60
CA ALA A 48 4.84 -9.69 -14.83
C ALA A 48 6.19 -10.02 -14.18
N ASP A 49 7.09 -9.02 -14.11
CA ASP A 49 8.44 -9.19 -13.56
C ASP A 49 8.54 -8.97 -12.05
N LEU A 50 7.43 -8.66 -11.38
CA LEU A 50 7.37 -8.38 -9.94
C LEU A 50 8.29 -7.23 -9.47
N THR A 51 8.61 -6.30 -10.37
CA THR A 51 9.46 -5.13 -10.11
C THR A 51 8.67 -3.83 -9.94
N LYS A 52 7.40 -3.82 -10.31
CA LYS A 52 6.50 -2.69 -10.11
C LYS A 52 5.17 -3.16 -9.54
N THR A 53 4.69 -2.47 -8.51
CA THR A 53 3.39 -2.76 -7.90
C THR A 53 2.47 -1.55 -7.87
N TRP A 54 1.18 -1.81 -7.96
CA TRP A 54 0.09 -0.86 -7.79
C TRP A 54 -0.80 -1.36 -6.68
N CYS A 55 -0.86 -0.62 -5.58
CA CYS A 55 -1.56 -1.09 -4.39
C CYS A 55 -2.60 -0.08 -3.97
N ILE A 56 -3.80 -0.58 -3.68
CA ILE A 56 -4.87 0.23 -3.12
C ILE A 56 -4.76 0.18 -1.59
N TYR A 57 -4.65 1.35 -1.00
CA TYR A 57 -4.67 1.56 0.43
C TYR A 57 -5.83 2.46 0.82
N GLU A 58 -6.33 2.25 2.02
CA GLU A 58 -7.25 3.17 2.69
C GLU A 58 -6.54 3.79 3.89
N GLY A 59 -6.81 5.06 4.18
CA GLY A 59 -6.22 5.74 5.32
C GLY A 59 -6.78 7.13 5.58
N PRO A 60 -6.34 7.79 6.66
CA PRO A 60 -6.85 9.11 7.03
C PRO A 60 -6.26 10.24 6.17
N SER A 61 -5.05 10.08 5.61
CA SER A 61 -4.40 11.07 4.75
C SER A 61 -3.27 10.45 3.91
N VAL A 62 -2.76 11.19 2.91
CA VAL A 62 -1.60 10.78 2.11
C VAL A 62 -0.34 10.64 2.98
N GLU A 63 -0.15 11.53 3.95
CA GLU A 63 0.98 11.49 4.88
C GLU A 63 0.96 10.24 5.75
N ALA A 64 -0.22 9.78 6.18
CA ALA A 64 -0.36 8.54 6.93
C ALA A 64 0.06 7.32 6.09
N VAL A 65 -0.30 7.29 4.80
CA VAL A 65 0.12 6.22 3.87
C VAL A 65 1.63 6.22 3.64
N ILE A 66 2.23 7.41 3.47
CA ILE A 66 3.69 7.55 3.33
C ILE A 66 4.41 7.12 4.62
N ALA A 67 3.92 7.54 5.78
CA ALA A 67 4.49 7.16 7.08
C ALA A 67 4.40 5.64 7.32
N ALA A 68 3.28 5.02 6.96
CA ALA A 68 3.10 3.57 7.05
C ALA A 68 4.04 2.80 6.11
N ALA A 69 4.26 3.30 4.89
CA ALA A 69 5.25 2.71 3.96
C ALA A 69 6.68 2.82 4.51
N ALA A 70 7.05 3.99 5.04
CA ALA A 70 8.35 4.22 5.66
C ALA A 70 8.58 3.32 6.89
N ALA A 71 7.57 3.14 7.74
CA ALA A 71 7.63 2.23 8.89
C ALA A 71 7.82 0.75 8.50
N ASN A 72 7.34 0.39 7.30
CA ASN A 72 7.55 -0.93 6.71
C ASN A 72 8.87 -1.07 5.94
N GLY A 73 9.63 0.01 5.77
CA GLY A 73 10.85 0.01 4.96
C GLY A 73 10.60 -0.28 3.48
N ILE A 74 9.38 0.00 2.98
CA ILE A 74 9.00 -0.20 1.58
C ILE A 74 8.83 1.15 0.86
N PRO A 75 9.12 1.22 -0.45
CA PRO A 75 8.93 2.44 -1.22
C PRO A 75 7.45 2.82 -1.36
N ALA A 76 7.22 4.11 -1.60
CA ALA A 76 5.94 4.71 -1.99
C ALA A 76 6.26 5.83 -3.00
N ASP A 77 6.59 5.43 -4.23
CA ASP A 77 7.16 6.33 -5.24
C ASP A 77 6.16 7.40 -5.67
N VAL A 78 4.90 6.99 -5.85
CA VAL A 78 3.78 7.85 -6.19
C VAL A 78 2.59 7.44 -5.33
N VAL A 79 1.96 8.41 -4.70
CA VAL A 79 0.72 8.21 -3.92
C VAL A 79 -0.33 9.16 -4.47
N THR A 80 -1.40 8.60 -5.03
CA THR A 80 -2.49 9.34 -5.65
C THR A 80 -3.80 9.01 -4.96
N GLU A 81 -4.54 10.03 -4.51
CA GLU A 81 -5.89 9.81 -3.98
C GLU A 81 -6.86 9.44 -5.12
N VAL A 82 -7.64 8.37 -4.92
CA VAL A 82 -8.58 7.78 -5.89
C VAL A 82 -9.97 7.58 -5.26
N PRO A 83 -10.72 8.67 -5.00
CA PRO A 83 -11.96 8.62 -4.21
C PRO A 83 -13.18 8.12 -5.01
N VAL A 84 -13.06 7.93 -6.32
CA VAL A 84 -14.18 7.58 -7.21
C VAL A 84 -13.91 6.25 -7.90
N ASP A 85 -14.86 5.33 -7.80
CA ASP A 85 -14.85 4.06 -8.53
C ASP A 85 -15.54 4.22 -9.89
N LEU A 86 -14.84 3.86 -10.96
CA LEU A 86 -15.40 3.73 -12.30
C LEU A 86 -15.46 2.23 -12.63
N LEU A 87 -16.65 1.64 -12.48
CA LEU A 87 -16.91 0.24 -12.79
C LEU A 87 -17.32 0.10 -14.28
N PRO A 88 -16.93 -0.99 -14.95
CA PRO A 88 -17.28 -1.25 -16.36
C PRO A 88 -18.79 -1.47 -16.58
#